data_AF-A0A1F9QV21-F1
#
_entry.id   AF-A0A1F9QV21-F1
#
_cell.length_a   1.000
_cell.length_b   1.000
_cell.length_c   1.000
_cell.angle_alpha   90.00
_cell.angle_beta   90.00
_cell.angle_gamma   90.00
#
_symmetry.space_group_name_H-M   'P 1'
#
loop_
_entity.id
_entity.type
_entity.pdbx_description
1 polymer ?
#
loop_
_entity_poly.entity_id
_entity_poly.type
_entity_poly.pdbx_seq_one_letter_code
_entity_poly.pdbx_strand_id
1 'polypeptide(L)'
;MKKLIFTALLAALPLNGAALELLLEENRGESGTIGYVDIDRVFKEYSGTTGAREEFIAEIKKKEDAVNARKTAIFTLKAEMAKLRQEREFALTLPSLLETQRSVAEAAAQAAAVPASTEPARVSTAAPAALAQAAQGLPGMEGIDMPGVAKVPVNRFKFSVSTSVPEIDFALTKKEEDLRTKEDELRIFQRMAERELLEYESHKGEILLGRIYVALKELAVKEEVSVIVDKRNILFGQNAVDLTGKLLKKLEENGI
;
A
#
# COMPACT_ATOMS: atom_id res chain seq x y z
N MET A 1 -12.69 16.99 20.60
CA MET A 1 -13.18 15.94 21.50
C MET A 1 -12.27 14.72 21.39
N LYS A 2 -11.90 14.16 22.55
CA LYS A 2 -11.32 12.82 22.83
C LYS A 2 -10.07 12.36 22.05
N LYS A 3 -8.92 12.64 22.67
CA LYS A 3 -7.72 11.78 22.63
C LYS A 3 -7.97 10.61 23.61
N LEU A 4 -7.82 9.36 23.17
CA LEU A 4 -7.91 8.12 23.97
C LEU A 4 -6.67 7.29 23.63
N ILE A 5 -5.64 7.33 24.47
CA ILE A 5 -5.24 6.26 25.41
C ILE A 5 -5.09 4.91 24.70
N PHE A 6 -3.87 4.59 24.26
CA PHE A 6 -3.45 3.24 23.85
C PHE A 6 -2.05 2.88 24.37
N THR A 7 -1.65 3.48 25.50
CA THR A 7 -0.35 3.30 26.17
C THR A 7 -0.47 2.52 27.49
N ALA A 8 -1.37 1.52 27.56
CA ALA A 8 -1.57 0.75 28.79
C ALA A 8 -1.95 -0.72 28.55
N LEU A 9 -1.35 -1.38 27.55
CA LEU A 9 -1.51 -2.83 27.38
C LEU A 9 -0.18 -3.53 27.07
N LEU A 10 0.90 -3.07 27.71
CA LEU A 10 2.22 -3.69 27.67
C LEU A 10 2.79 -3.88 29.10
N ALA A 11 1.90 -4.13 30.07
CA ALA A 11 2.27 -4.24 31.49
C ALA A 11 1.55 -5.38 32.24
N ALA A 12 1.06 -6.41 31.53
CA ALA A 12 0.32 -7.51 32.17
C ALA A 12 0.53 -8.87 31.49
N LEU A 13 1.76 -9.19 31.06
CA LEU A 13 2.15 -10.57 30.83
C LEU A 13 3.00 -11.01 32.02
N PRO A 14 2.56 -12.01 32.83
CA PRO A 14 3.44 -12.65 33.77
C PRO A 14 4.49 -13.42 32.95
N LEU A 15 5.69 -12.86 32.86
CA LEU A 15 6.90 -13.62 32.56
C LEU A 15 7.08 -14.58 33.73
N ASN A 16 6.44 -15.75 33.65
CA ASN A 16 6.85 -16.92 34.42
C ASN A 16 8.24 -17.28 33.90
N GLY A 17 9.26 -16.62 34.45
CA GLY A 17 10.65 -16.96 34.28
C GLY A 17 10.85 -18.36 34.84
N ALA A 18 10.77 -19.35 33.98
CA ALA A 18 11.32 -20.66 34.24
C ALA A 18 12.82 -20.46 34.44
N ALA A 19 13.25 -20.37 35.70
CA ALA A 19 14.65 -20.54 36.05
C ALA A 19 15.05 -21.93 35.56
N LEU A 20 15.89 -21.96 34.53
CA LEU A 20 16.37 -23.18 33.91
C LEU A 20 17.46 -23.73 34.84
N GLU A 21 17.05 -24.51 35.85
CA GLU A 21 17.96 -25.19 36.77
C GLU A 21 18.72 -26.28 36.00
N LEU A 22 19.90 -25.92 35.49
CA LEU A 22 20.90 -26.88 35.06
C LEU A 22 21.55 -27.47 36.33
N LEU A 23 21.06 -28.63 36.76
CA LEU A 23 21.67 -29.43 37.82
C LEU A 23 23.11 -29.81 37.43
N LEU A 24 24.07 -29.22 38.13
CA LEU A 24 25.52 -29.42 38.00
C LEU A 24 25.98 -30.46 39.04
N GLU A 25 25.75 -31.76 38.78
CA GLU A 25 26.28 -32.81 39.66
C GLU A 25 27.80 -33.07 39.48
N GLU A 26 28.44 -32.54 38.43
CA GLU A 26 29.85 -32.85 38.12
C GLU A 26 30.90 -31.86 38.65
N ASN A 27 30.54 -30.69 39.17
CA ASN A 27 31.52 -29.69 39.62
C ASN A 27 31.59 -29.57 41.15
N ARG A 28 32.33 -30.50 41.78
CA ARG A 28 32.73 -30.43 43.20
C ARG A 28 34.14 -29.82 43.37
N GLY A 29 34.38 -28.64 42.81
CA GLY A 29 35.64 -27.90 43.01
C GLY A 29 35.40 -26.40 43.03
N GLU A 30 35.67 -25.79 44.19
CA GLU A 30 35.97 -24.36 44.42
C GLU A 30 34.97 -23.31 43.90
N SER A 31 34.18 -22.72 44.84
CA SER A 31 33.55 -21.38 44.72
C SER A 31 33.08 -20.98 43.32
N GLY A 32 31.86 -21.39 42.94
CA GLY A 32 31.31 -21.15 41.60
C GLY A 32 31.42 -19.70 41.13
N THR A 33 32.20 -19.48 40.07
CA THR A 33 32.36 -18.19 39.43
C THR A 33 31.07 -17.81 38.70
N ILE A 34 30.55 -16.62 38.98
CA ILE A 34 29.37 -16.08 38.30
C ILE A 34 29.85 -15.25 37.10
N GLY A 35 29.37 -15.60 35.91
CA GLY A 35 29.59 -14.84 34.70
C GLY A 35 28.34 -14.03 34.34
N TYR A 36 28.54 -12.94 33.61
CA TYR A 36 27.43 -12.22 33.01
C TYR A 36 27.65 -12.01 31.52
N VAL A 37 26.54 -11.93 30.79
CA VAL A 37 26.52 -11.68 29.35
C VAL A 37 25.49 -10.60 29.06
N ASP A 38 25.91 -9.61 28.29
CA ASP A 38 25.01 -8.63 27.68
C ASP A 38 24.47 -9.18 26.35
N ILE A 39 23.35 -9.89 26.41
CA ILE A 39 22.74 -10.52 25.24
C ILE A 39 22.31 -9.47 24.21
N ASP A 40 21.83 -8.30 24.65
CA ASP A 40 21.45 -7.22 23.74
C ASP A 40 22.61 -6.69 22.92
N ARG A 41 23.74 -6.49 23.59
CA ARG A 41 24.96 -6.06 22.93
C ARG A 41 25.43 -7.10 21.93
N VAL A 42 25.38 -8.38 22.30
CA VAL A 42 25.71 -9.49 21.40
C VAL A 42 24.78 -9.48 20.18
N PHE A 43 23.47 -9.32 20.36
CA PHE A 43 22.52 -9.26 19.24
C PHE A 43 22.71 -8.02 18.35
N LYS A 44 23.23 -6.90 18.87
CA LYS A 44 23.48 -5.69 18.09
C LYS A 44 24.81 -5.72 17.35
N GLU A 45 25.85 -6.26 17.97
CA GLU A 45 27.22 -6.23 17.43
C GLU A 45 27.52 -7.47 16.57
N TYR A 46 26.81 -8.59 16.77
CA TYR A 46 27.01 -9.79 15.97
C TYR A 46 26.61 -9.58 14.50
N SER A 47 27.50 -9.97 13.59
CA SER A 47 27.28 -9.86 12.15
C SER A 47 26.13 -10.75 11.67
N GLY A 48 25.94 -11.94 12.25
CA GLY A 48 24.88 -12.86 11.85
C GLY A 48 23.47 -12.35 12.17
N THR A 49 23.28 -11.59 13.26
CA THR A 49 22.00 -10.94 13.58
C THR A 49 21.74 -9.73 12.70
N THR A 50 22.79 -8.96 12.37
CA THR A 50 22.68 -7.84 11.43
C THR A 50 22.32 -8.34 10.03
N GLY A 51 22.99 -9.38 9.52
CA GLY A 51 22.67 -9.99 8.23
C GLY A 51 21.26 -10.58 8.18
N ALA A 52 20.83 -11.32 9.21
CA ALA A 52 19.47 -11.84 9.28
C ALA A 52 18.41 -10.72 9.33
N ARG A 53 18.71 -9.58 9.97
CA ARG A 53 17.84 -8.41 9.97
C ARG A 53 17.74 -7.78 8.59
N GLU A 54 18.85 -7.69 7.85
CA GLU A 54 18.85 -7.21 6.47
C GLU A 54 18.07 -8.13 5.53
N GLU A 55 18.23 -9.45 5.66
CA GLU A 55 17.43 -10.46 4.95
C GLU A 55 15.94 -10.29 5.23
N PHE A 56 15.57 -10.10 6.52
CA PHE A 56 14.18 -9.89 6.90
C PHE A 56 13.61 -8.60 6.34
N ILE A 57 14.36 -7.49 6.36
CA ILE A 57 13.96 -6.23 5.75
C ILE A 57 13.79 -6.39 4.24
N ALA A 58 14.64 -7.16 3.58
CA ALA A 58 14.52 -7.45 2.15
C ALA A 58 13.24 -8.25 1.85
N GLU A 59 12.92 -9.26 2.66
CA GLU A 59 11.70 -10.05 2.49
C GLU A 59 10.44 -9.22 2.79
N ILE A 60 10.47 -8.34 3.80
CA ILE A 60 9.39 -7.36 4.06
C ILE A 60 9.16 -6.50 2.82
N LYS A 61 10.21 -5.88 2.27
CA LYS A 61 10.09 -5.02 1.08
C LYS A 61 9.51 -5.78 -0.10
N LYS A 62 9.98 -7.00 -0.35
CA LYS A 62 9.46 -7.86 -1.42
C LYS A 62 7.97 -8.19 -1.24
N LYS A 63 7.53 -8.49 -0.01
CA LYS A 63 6.11 -8.74 0.29
C LYS A 63 5.28 -7.45 0.19
N GLU A 64 5.82 -6.32 0.62
CA GLU A 64 5.19 -5.00 0.50
C GLU A 64 5.00 -4.60 -0.96
N ASP A 65 6.02 -4.79 -1.80
CA ASP A 65 5.95 -4.54 -3.24
C ASP A 65 4.90 -5.43 -3.91
N ALA A 66 4.80 -6.70 -3.52
CA ALA A 66 3.75 -7.61 -4.00
C ALA A 66 2.35 -7.16 -3.59
N VAL A 67 2.17 -6.67 -2.35
CA VAL A 67 0.90 -6.09 -1.89
C VAL A 67 0.58 -4.81 -2.67
N ASN A 68 1.57 -3.94 -2.89
CA ASN A 68 1.39 -2.69 -3.61
C ASN A 68 1.04 -2.93 -5.08
N ALA A 69 1.65 -3.91 -5.75
CA ALA A 69 1.30 -4.32 -7.10
C ALA A 69 -0.16 -4.83 -7.20
N ARG A 70 -0.66 -5.53 -6.20
CA ARG A 70 -2.08 -5.94 -6.15
C ARG A 70 -3.01 -4.76 -5.88
N LYS A 71 -2.61 -3.82 -5.02
CA LYS A 71 -3.37 -2.58 -4.77
C LYS A 71 -3.47 -1.74 -6.04
N THR A 72 -2.38 -1.54 -6.78
CA THR A 72 -2.41 -0.79 -8.04
C THR A 72 -3.34 -1.42 -9.06
N ALA A 73 -3.36 -2.76 -9.17
CA ALA A 73 -4.31 -3.48 -10.03
C ALA A 73 -5.79 -3.28 -9.62
N ILE A 74 -6.08 -3.11 -8.32
CA ILE A 74 -7.43 -2.77 -7.85
C ILE A 74 -7.75 -1.31 -8.17
N PHE A 75 -6.79 -0.39 -8.03
CA PHE A 75 -6.99 1.02 -8.37
C PHE A 75 -7.24 1.23 -9.87
N THR A 76 -6.53 0.50 -10.75
CA THR A 76 -6.80 0.55 -12.19
C THR A 76 -8.19 0.05 -12.52
N LEU A 77 -8.63 -1.07 -11.92
CA LEU A 77 -10.01 -1.55 -12.08
C LEU A 77 -11.06 -0.56 -11.58
N LYS A 78 -10.82 0.09 -10.43
CA LYS A 78 -11.70 1.15 -9.91
C LYS A 78 -11.77 2.35 -10.85
N ALA A 79 -10.66 2.75 -11.45
CA ALA A 79 -10.62 3.83 -12.43
C ALA A 79 -11.39 3.46 -13.71
N GLU A 80 -11.24 2.22 -14.21
CA GLU A 80 -11.99 1.73 -15.36
C GLU A 80 -13.50 1.67 -15.08
N MET A 81 -13.90 1.25 -13.88
CA MET A 81 -15.30 1.28 -13.47
C MET A 81 -15.86 2.69 -13.36
N ALA A 82 -15.08 3.64 -12.83
CA ALA A 82 -15.49 5.05 -12.77
C ALA A 82 -15.72 5.60 -14.19
N LYS A 83 -14.86 5.24 -15.15
CA LYS A 83 -15.03 5.59 -16.56
C LYS A 83 -16.31 4.99 -17.16
N LEU A 84 -16.57 3.70 -16.93
CA LEU A 84 -17.79 3.03 -17.41
C LEU A 84 -19.06 3.63 -16.79
N ARG A 85 -19.03 4.02 -15.51
CA ARG A 85 -20.15 4.71 -14.86
C ARG A 85 -20.39 6.10 -15.47
N GLN A 86 -19.33 6.83 -15.78
CA GLN A 86 -19.44 8.11 -16.48
C GLN A 86 -20.01 7.93 -17.90
N GLU A 87 -19.58 6.88 -18.63
CA GLU A 87 -20.12 6.54 -19.95
C GLU A 87 -21.60 6.15 -19.87
N ARG A 88 -22.03 5.44 -18.81
CA ARG A 88 -23.44 5.14 -18.53
C ARG A 88 -24.26 6.42 -18.29
N GLU A 89 -23.78 7.32 -17.43
CA GLU A 89 -24.47 8.59 -17.14
C GLU A 89 -24.57 9.47 -18.39
N PHE A 90 -23.53 9.47 -19.22
CA PHE A 90 -23.55 10.16 -20.50
C PHE A 90 -24.56 9.53 -21.47
N ALA A 91 -24.56 8.20 -21.61
CA ALA A 91 -25.52 7.50 -22.47
C ALA A 91 -26.98 7.68 -22.04
N LEU A 92 -27.25 7.83 -20.74
CA LEU A 92 -28.58 8.11 -20.20
C LEU A 92 -29.02 9.57 -20.38
N THR A 93 -28.08 10.53 -20.29
CA THR A 93 -28.39 11.96 -20.40
C THR A 93 -28.46 12.45 -21.85
N LEU A 94 -27.73 11.81 -22.77
CA LEU A 94 -27.70 12.14 -24.19
C LEU A 94 -29.09 12.20 -24.87
N PRO A 95 -30.00 11.22 -24.69
CA PRO A 95 -31.35 11.29 -25.26
C PRO A 95 -32.10 12.55 -24.83
N SER A 96 -32.04 12.92 -23.55
CA SER A 96 -32.73 14.10 -23.02
C SER A 96 -32.18 15.42 -23.57
N LEU A 97 -30.86 15.49 -23.82
CA LEU A 97 -30.22 16.67 -24.40
C LEU A 97 -30.54 16.84 -25.88
N LEU A 98 -30.59 15.73 -26.63
CA LEU A 98 -30.99 15.74 -28.04
C LEU A 98 -32.47 16.10 -28.22
N GLU A 99 -33.33 15.63 -27.33
CA GLU A 99 -34.75 15.94 -27.33
C GLU A 99 -35.01 17.41 -26.97
N THR A 100 -34.23 17.95 -26.02
CA THR A 100 -34.26 19.39 -25.70
C THR A 100 -33.80 20.24 -26.89
N GLN A 101 -32.70 19.88 -27.56
CA GLN A 101 -32.25 20.61 -28.76
C GLN A 101 -33.25 20.54 -29.91
N ARG A 102 -33.93 19.38 -30.08
CA ARG A 102 -34.96 19.22 -31.09
C ARG A 102 -36.18 20.09 -30.80
N SER A 103 -36.62 20.16 -29.55
CA SER A 103 -37.73 21.03 -29.16
C SER A 103 -37.42 22.53 -29.33
N VAL A 104 -36.17 22.95 -29.07
CA VAL A 104 -35.71 24.33 -29.29
C VAL A 104 -35.59 24.63 -30.79
N ALA A 105 -35.08 23.69 -31.59
CA ALA A 105 -35.01 23.84 -33.04
C ALA A 105 -36.40 23.88 -33.70
N GLU A 106 -37.34 23.08 -33.22
CA GLU A 106 -38.74 23.08 -33.70
C GLU A 106 -39.48 24.37 -33.29
N ALA A 107 -39.21 24.91 -32.09
CA ALA A 107 -39.73 26.21 -31.67
C ALA A 107 -39.12 27.38 -32.49
N ALA A 108 -37.83 27.31 -32.83
CA ALA A 108 -37.17 28.29 -33.70
C ALA A 108 -37.66 28.21 -35.15
N ALA A 109 -37.97 27.01 -35.65
CA ALA A 109 -38.55 26.81 -36.98
C ALA A 109 -40.01 27.30 -37.07
N GLN A 110 -40.80 27.18 -36.00
CA GLN A 110 -42.15 27.74 -35.93
C GLN A 110 -42.17 29.27 -35.80
N ALA A 111 -41.14 29.87 -35.17
CA ALA A 111 -40.97 31.32 -35.13
C ALA A 111 -40.59 31.94 -36.50
N ALA A 112 -40.06 31.14 -37.44
CA ALA A 112 -39.71 31.58 -38.79
C ALA A 112 -40.85 31.44 -39.83
N ALA A 113 -42.02 30.91 -39.44
CA ALA A 113 -43.12 30.60 -40.37
C ALA A 113 -44.27 31.63 -40.37
N VAL A 114 -44.09 32.83 -39.83
CA VAL A 114 -45.09 33.91 -39.91
C VAL A 114 -44.78 34.81 -41.12
N PRO A 115 -45.69 34.96 -42.10
CA PRO A 115 -45.44 35.78 -43.29
C PRO A 115 -45.79 37.24 -42.99
N ALA A 116 -44.83 38.14 -43.19
CA ALA A 116 -45.10 39.57 -43.29
C ALA A 116 -44.24 40.17 -44.42
N SER A 117 -44.85 40.27 -45.59
CA SER A 117 -44.36 41.08 -46.71
C SER A 117 -44.35 42.56 -46.34
N THR A 118 -43.22 43.23 -46.58
CA THR A 118 -43.15 44.54 -47.26
C THR A 118 -41.72 44.79 -47.76
N GLU A 119 -41.56 44.76 -49.08
CA GLU A 119 -40.44 45.30 -49.88
C GLU A 119 -40.78 46.74 -50.35
N PRO A 120 -39.94 47.52 -51.08
CA PRO A 120 -38.51 47.37 -51.43
C PRO A 120 -37.67 48.69 -51.40
N ALA A 121 -36.32 48.61 -51.46
CA ALA A 121 -35.47 49.62 -52.15
C ALA A 121 -34.02 49.16 -52.45
N ARG A 122 -33.84 48.65 -53.67
CA ARG A 122 -32.80 48.91 -54.71
C ARG A 122 -31.26 48.94 -54.45
N VAL A 123 -30.57 48.00 -55.16
CA VAL A 123 -29.47 48.18 -56.18
C VAL A 123 -28.04 48.50 -55.65
N SER A 124 -26.89 47.89 -56.04
CA SER A 124 -26.46 47.04 -57.17
C SER A 124 -25.09 46.33 -56.89
N THR A 125 -24.82 45.28 -57.67
CA THR A 125 -23.53 44.79 -58.25
C THR A 125 -22.38 44.15 -57.45
N ALA A 126 -21.96 43.00 -57.99
CA ALA A 126 -20.63 42.36 -58.03
C ALA A 126 -20.32 41.23 -57.03
N ALA A 127 -20.22 40.01 -57.56
CA ALA A 127 -19.52 38.84 -57.00
C ALA A 127 -18.14 38.70 -57.68
N PRO A 128 -17.21 37.80 -57.27
CA PRO A 128 -17.09 37.04 -56.02
C PRO A 128 -15.65 37.08 -55.43
N ALA A 129 -15.48 37.35 -54.13
CA ALA A 129 -14.26 36.98 -53.39
C ALA A 129 -14.46 37.12 -51.87
N ALA A 130 -14.84 36.03 -51.19
CA ALA A 130 -14.50 35.74 -49.78
C ALA A 130 -15.28 34.52 -49.26
N LEU A 131 -14.87 33.33 -49.68
CA LEU A 131 -15.12 32.09 -48.93
C LEU A 131 -14.16 32.05 -47.73
N ALA A 132 -14.49 32.72 -46.62
CA ALA A 132 -13.76 32.52 -45.34
C ALA A 132 -14.40 33.10 -44.06
N GLN A 133 -15.45 33.94 -44.08
CA GLN A 133 -15.80 34.72 -42.87
C GLN A 133 -17.29 34.78 -42.49
N ALA A 134 -18.07 33.74 -42.77
CA ALA A 134 -19.49 33.71 -42.41
C ALA A 134 -19.92 32.45 -41.62
N ALA A 135 -19.11 32.04 -40.65
CA ALA A 135 -19.48 30.99 -39.68
C ALA A 135 -19.21 31.40 -38.22
N GLN A 136 -19.20 32.70 -37.94
CA GLN A 136 -19.22 33.23 -36.57
C GLN A 136 -20.57 33.87 -36.31
N GLY A 137 -21.39 33.23 -35.48
CA GLY A 137 -22.66 33.79 -35.01
C GLY A 137 -23.75 32.76 -34.73
N LEU A 138 -23.46 31.68 -33.99
CA LEU A 138 -24.50 30.87 -33.35
C LEU A 138 -24.24 30.86 -31.84
N PRO A 139 -25.08 31.53 -31.03
CA PRO A 139 -24.89 31.61 -29.59
C PRO A 139 -25.34 30.27 -28.95
N GLY A 140 -24.41 29.57 -28.28
CA GLY A 140 -24.75 28.43 -27.43
C GLY A 140 -23.92 27.14 -27.58
N MET A 141 -22.94 27.06 -28.49
CA MET A 141 -22.10 25.85 -28.67
C MET A 141 -20.64 26.00 -28.22
N GLU A 142 -20.35 26.87 -27.25
CA GLU A 142 -18.99 27.04 -26.75
C GLU A 142 -18.68 26.20 -25.51
N GLY A 143 -18.47 24.90 -25.72
CA GLY A 143 -17.68 24.05 -24.83
C GLY A 143 -18.25 23.78 -23.43
N ILE A 144 -17.85 22.65 -22.86
CA ILE A 144 -18.10 22.35 -21.45
C ILE A 144 -17.07 23.14 -20.64
N ASP A 145 -17.55 24.03 -19.77
CA ASP A 145 -16.69 24.87 -18.92
C ASP A 145 -16.25 24.09 -17.68
N MET A 146 -14.96 23.78 -17.59
CA MET A 146 -14.34 23.16 -16.40
C MET A 146 -13.48 24.21 -15.69
N PRO A 147 -13.65 24.45 -14.38
CA PRO A 147 -12.90 25.48 -13.67
C PRO A 147 -11.40 25.16 -13.68
N GLY A 148 -10.61 26.04 -14.31
CA GLY A 148 -9.14 25.99 -14.31
C GLY A 148 -8.47 25.42 -15.57
N VAL A 149 -9.22 25.01 -16.60
CA VAL A 149 -8.65 24.54 -17.88
C VAL A 149 -9.43 25.13 -19.06
N ALA A 150 -8.75 25.76 -20.01
CA ALA A 150 -9.38 26.42 -21.16
C ALA A 150 -10.25 25.45 -22.00
N LYS A 151 -11.35 25.98 -22.59
CA LYS A 151 -12.36 25.29 -23.41
C LYS A 151 -11.75 24.24 -24.34
N VAL A 152 -11.98 22.96 -24.03
CA VAL A 152 -11.51 21.85 -24.84
C VAL A 152 -12.55 21.53 -25.92
N PRO A 153 -12.18 21.53 -27.22
CA PRO A 153 -13.09 21.16 -28.30
C PRO A 153 -13.53 19.69 -28.19
N VAL A 154 -14.83 19.48 -28.29
CA VAL A 154 -15.54 18.19 -28.09
C VAL A 154 -15.03 17.07 -29.02
N ASN A 155 -14.38 17.42 -30.13
CA ASN A 155 -13.82 16.48 -31.10
C ASN A 155 -12.61 15.66 -30.59
N ARG A 156 -12.06 15.97 -29.41
CA ARG A 156 -10.93 15.21 -28.82
C ARG A 156 -11.38 14.02 -27.97
N PHE A 157 -12.67 13.92 -27.65
CA PHE A 157 -13.24 12.76 -26.98
C PHE A 157 -13.85 11.82 -28.02
N LYS A 158 -13.04 10.89 -28.54
CA LYS A 158 -13.57 9.70 -29.22
C LYS A 158 -14.18 8.79 -28.16
N PHE A 159 -15.39 9.13 -27.69
CA PHE A 159 -16.22 8.19 -26.95
C PHE A 159 -16.61 7.07 -27.92
N SER A 160 -16.21 5.85 -27.62
CA SER A 160 -16.74 4.67 -28.29
C SER A 160 -18.20 4.47 -27.84
N VAL A 161 -19.10 5.30 -28.38
CA VAL A 161 -20.56 5.18 -28.21
C VAL A 161 -21.05 4.02 -29.06
N SER A 162 -20.62 2.80 -28.69
CA SER A 162 -20.98 1.59 -29.43
C SER A 162 -21.49 0.47 -28.53
N THR A 163 -21.63 0.71 -27.23
CA THR A 163 -22.23 -0.23 -26.30
C THR A 163 -23.55 0.31 -25.77
N SER A 164 -24.61 -0.47 -25.91
CA SER A 164 -25.93 -0.12 -25.38
C SER A 164 -25.88 -0.01 -23.85
N VAL A 165 -26.76 0.79 -23.23
CA VAL A 165 -26.82 0.93 -21.75
C VAL A 165 -26.86 -0.44 -21.03
N PRO A 166 -27.62 -1.45 -21.52
CA PRO A 166 -27.58 -2.80 -20.94
C PRO A 166 -26.23 -3.50 -21.03
N GLU A 167 -25.46 -3.29 -22.10
CA GLU A 167 -24.10 -3.85 -22.23
C GLU A 167 -23.12 -3.19 -21.25
N ILE A 168 -23.27 -1.88 -21.00
CA ILE A 168 -22.47 -1.15 -20.00
C ILE A 168 -22.81 -1.64 -18.59
N ASP A 169 -24.10 -1.85 -18.29
CA ASP A 169 -24.53 -2.38 -17.00
C ASP A 169 -24.00 -3.81 -16.77
N PHE A 170 -24.05 -4.69 -17.78
CA PHE A 170 -23.44 -6.03 -17.69
C PHE A 170 -21.91 -6.00 -17.51
N ALA A 171 -21.23 -5.07 -18.19
CA ALA A 171 -19.79 -4.88 -18.01
C ALA A 171 -19.46 -4.35 -16.60
N LEU A 172 -20.30 -3.50 -16.03
CA LEU A 172 -20.16 -3.01 -14.66
C LEU A 172 -20.34 -4.12 -13.63
N THR A 173 -21.38 -4.95 -13.75
CA THR A 173 -21.60 -6.07 -12.81
C THR A 173 -20.45 -7.06 -12.84
N LYS A 174 -19.95 -7.40 -14.03
CA LYS A 174 -18.78 -8.28 -14.17
C LYS A 174 -17.53 -7.69 -13.53
N LYS A 175 -17.24 -6.39 -13.77
CA LYS A 175 -16.10 -5.73 -13.15
C LYS A 175 -16.25 -5.54 -11.65
N GLU A 176 -17.47 -5.40 -11.14
CA GLU A 176 -17.77 -5.36 -9.71
C GLU A 176 -17.49 -6.71 -9.02
N GLU A 177 -17.86 -7.82 -9.67
CA GLU A 177 -17.52 -9.17 -9.20
C GLU A 177 -16.01 -9.42 -9.22
N ASP A 178 -15.32 -9.04 -10.30
CA ASP A 178 -13.86 -9.14 -10.41
C ASP A 178 -13.15 -8.29 -9.34
N LEU A 179 -13.65 -7.08 -9.09
CA LEU A 179 -13.12 -6.20 -8.05
C LEU A 179 -13.30 -6.83 -6.66
N ARG A 180 -14.49 -7.34 -6.36
CA ARG A 180 -14.78 -7.99 -5.08
C ARG A 180 -13.87 -9.19 -4.84
N THR A 181 -13.70 -10.01 -5.86
CA THR A 181 -12.81 -11.19 -5.82
C THR A 181 -11.37 -10.77 -5.55
N LYS A 182 -10.85 -9.75 -6.26
CA LYS A 182 -9.49 -9.24 -6.05
C LYS A 182 -9.30 -8.55 -4.70
N GLU A 183 -10.32 -7.89 -4.16
CA GLU A 183 -10.28 -7.30 -2.82
C GLU A 183 -10.21 -8.38 -1.73
N ASP A 184 -10.97 -9.46 -1.87
CA ASP A 184 -10.93 -10.58 -0.94
C ASP A 184 -9.61 -11.36 -1.05
N GLU A 185 -9.10 -11.59 -2.27
CA GLU A 185 -7.76 -12.14 -2.49
C GLU A 185 -6.65 -11.28 -1.88
N LEU A 186 -6.75 -9.95 -1.98
CA LEU A 186 -5.79 -9.03 -1.38
C LEU A 186 -5.83 -9.13 0.15
N ARG A 187 -7.01 -9.20 0.76
CA ARG A 187 -7.15 -9.38 2.22
C ARG A 187 -6.56 -10.70 2.70
N ILE A 188 -6.83 -11.78 1.99
CA ILE A 188 -6.26 -13.10 2.31
C ILE A 188 -4.73 -13.06 2.14
N PHE A 189 -4.24 -12.48 1.04
CA PHE A 189 -2.81 -12.34 0.77
C PHE A 189 -2.10 -11.50 1.84
N GLN A 190 -2.70 -10.40 2.31
CA GLN A 190 -2.16 -9.60 3.41
C GLN A 190 -2.02 -10.43 4.69
N ARG A 191 -3.08 -11.14 5.09
CA ARG A 191 -3.04 -11.99 6.30
C ARG A 191 -2.02 -13.12 6.19
N MET A 192 -1.92 -13.76 5.02
CA MET A 192 -0.93 -14.79 4.78
C MET A 192 0.49 -14.23 4.80
N ALA A 193 0.73 -13.08 4.16
CA ALA A 193 2.03 -12.42 4.14
C ALA A 193 2.46 -11.98 5.56
N GLU A 194 1.56 -11.39 6.35
CA GLU A 194 1.83 -11.03 7.75
C GLU A 194 2.19 -12.26 8.58
N ARG A 195 1.43 -13.35 8.43
CA ARG A 195 1.70 -14.60 9.13
C ARG A 195 3.05 -15.20 8.73
N GLU A 196 3.34 -15.28 7.45
CA GLU A 196 4.62 -15.79 6.94
C GLU A 196 5.80 -14.96 7.42
N LEU A 197 5.66 -13.62 7.48
CA LEU A 197 6.72 -12.74 8.01
C LEU A 197 6.95 -12.97 9.50
N LEU A 198 5.88 -13.15 10.30
CA LEU A 198 5.99 -13.46 11.72
C LEU A 198 6.64 -14.84 11.96
N GLU A 199 6.23 -15.86 11.19
CA GLU A 199 6.82 -17.19 11.26
C GLU A 199 8.31 -17.17 10.86
N TYR A 200 8.65 -16.39 9.83
CA TYR A 200 10.04 -16.18 9.42
C TYR A 200 10.87 -15.49 10.49
N GLU A 201 10.35 -14.43 11.12
CA GLU A 201 11.01 -13.71 12.22
C GLU A 201 11.26 -14.65 13.41
N SER A 202 10.23 -15.39 13.85
CA SER A 202 10.33 -16.35 14.95
C SER A 202 11.37 -17.42 14.65
N HIS A 203 11.31 -18.03 13.47
CA HIS A 203 12.19 -19.13 13.10
C HIS A 203 13.66 -18.68 12.99
N LYS A 204 13.92 -17.54 12.35
CA LYS A 204 15.28 -16.98 12.25
C LYS A 204 15.78 -16.52 13.62
N GLY A 205 14.93 -15.92 14.44
CA GLY A 205 15.25 -15.54 15.82
C GLY A 205 15.67 -16.73 16.67
N GLU A 206 14.92 -17.83 16.61
CA GLU A 206 15.23 -19.08 17.31
C GLU A 206 16.58 -19.68 16.87
N ILE A 207 16.85 -19.72 15.57
CA ILE A 207 18.13 -20.24 15.04
C ILE A 207 19.31 -19.41 15.56
N LEU A 208 19.21 -18.08 15.50
CA LEU A 208 20.27 -17.18 15.98
C LEU A 208 20.48 -17.34 17.48
N LEU A 209 19.39 -17.38 18.24
CA LEU A 209 19.44 -17.54 19.68
C LEU A 209 20.04 -18.90 20.08
N GLY A 210 19.66 -19.97 19.37
CA GLY A 210 20.25 -21.30 19.55
C GLY A 210 21.76 -21.32 19.31
N ARG A 211 22.23 -20.66 18.24
CA ARG A 211 23.68 -20.52 17.97
C ARG A 211 24.40 -19.78 19.08
N ILE A 212 23.84 -18.68 19.57
CA ILE A 212 24.39 -17.89 20.68
C ILE A 212 24.48 -18.74 21.95
N TYR A 213 23.43 -19.51 22.28
CA TYR A 213 23.44 -20.37 23.46
C TYR A 213 24.48 -21.50 23.38
N VAL A 214 24.68 -22.11 22.21
CA VAL A 214 25.72 -23.14 22.04
C VAL A 214 27.11 -22.54 22.24
N ALA A 215 27.39 -21.39 21.61
CA ALA A 215 28.67 -20.70 21.76
C ALA A 215 28.93 -20.27 23.22
N LEU A 216 27.88 -19.78 23.90
CA LEU A 216 27.90 -19.38 25.31
C LEU A 216 28.12 -20.57 26.24
N LYS A 217 27.47 -21.71 26.00
CA LYS A 217 27.70 -22.94 26.78
C LYS A 217 29.15 -23.39 26.70
N GLU A 218 29.71 -23.41 25.50
CA GLU A 218 31.11 -23.80 25.33
C GLU A 218 32.10 -22.77 25.94
N LEU A 219 31.73 -21.48 26.00
CA LEU A 219 32.54 -20.48 26.70
C LEU A 219 32.44 -20.62 28.22
N ALA A 220 31.26 -20.94 28.74
CA ALA A 220 31.05 -21.21 30.15
C ALA A 220 31.97 -22.33 30.64
N VAL A 221 32.07 -23.42 29.86
CA VAL A 221 32.94 -24.56 30.16
C VAL A 221 34.42 -24.18 30.11
N LYS A 222 34.86 -23.37 29.12
CA LYS A 222 36.27 -22.95 28.99
C LYS A 222 36.73 -22.00 30.10
N GLU A 223 35.83 -21.17 30.60
CA GLU A 223 36.11 -20.16 31.63
C GLU A 223 35.71 -20.63 33.03
N GLU A 224 35.32 -21.89 33.19
CA GLU A 224 34.91 -22.51 34.45
C GLU A 224 33.82 -21.71 35.20
N VAL A 225 32.92 -21.10 34.43
CA VAL A 225 31.79 -20.31 34.96
C VAL A 225 30.62 -21.23 35.25
N SER A 226 30.15 -21.21 36.49
CA SER A 226 29.07 -22.10 36.96
C SER A 226 27.68 -21.56 36.64
N VAL A 227 27.49 -20.23 36.72
CA VAL A 227 26.20 -19.57 36.49
C VAL A 227 26.41 -18.37 35.59
N ILE A 228 25.62 -18.28 34.52
CA ILE A 228 25.59 -17.13 33.63
C ILE A 228 24.28 -16.39 33.80
N VAL A 229 24.39 -15.10 34.06
CA VAL A 229 23.23 -14.22 34.25
C VAL A 229 23.24 -13.13 33.17
N ASP A 230 22.06 -12.81 32.64
CA ASP A 230 21.92 -11.67 31.72
C ASP A 230 22.20 -10.36 32.48
N LYS A 231 23.06 -9.52 31.91
CA LYS A 231 23.43 -8.21 32.47
C LYS A 231 22.23 -7.32 32.78
N ARG A 232 21.11 -7.45 32.05
CA ARG A 232 19.86 -6.71 32.32
C ARG A 232 19.32 -6.91 33.74
N ASN A 233 19.58 -8.07 34.34
CA ASN A 233 19.09 -8.44 35.66
C ASN A 233 20.10 -8.16 36.78
N ILE A 234 21.28 -7.62 36.45
CA ILE A 234 22.36 -7.38 37.39
C ILE A 234 22.60 -5.88 37.50
N LEU A 235 22.39 -5.32 38.69
CA LEU A 235 22.69 -3.92 38.99
C LEU A 235 24.16 -3.71 39.38
N PHE A 236 24.74 -4.70 40.07
CA PHE A 236 26.12 -4.65 40.56
C PHE A 236 26.64 -6.07 40.84
N GLY A 237 27.90 -6.34 40.50
CA GLY A 237 28.57 -7.60 40.83
C GLY A 237 30.07 -7.37 41.03
N GLN A 238 30.61 -7.77 42.18
CA GLN A 238 32.05 -7.83 42.43
C GLN A 238 32.59 -9.20 42.00
N ASN A 239 33.72 -9.23 41.29
CA ASN A 239 34.40 -10.44 40.81
C ASN A 239 33.62 -11.29 39.78
N ALA A 240 32.63 -10.71 39.09
CA ALA A 240 31.92 -11.41 38.02
C ALA A 240 32.67 -11.31 36.68
N VAL A 241 32.75 -12.42 35.95
CA VAL A 241 33.45 -12.48 34.65
C VAL A 241 32.54 -11.98 33.53
N ASP A 242 32.95 -10.93 32.82
CA ASP A 242 32.25 -10.48 31.61
C ASP A 242 32.59 -11.39 30.43
N LEU A 243 31.61 -12.16 29.98
CA LEU A 243 31.76 -13.06 28.84
C LEU A 243 31.37 -12.42 27.51
N THR A 244 30.81 -11.19 27.51
CA THR A 244 30.22 -10.54 26.33
C THR A 244 31.23 -10.40 25.18
N GLY A 245 32.41 -9.84 25.46
CA GLY A 245 33.44 -9.64 24.43
C GLY A 245 34.05 -10.95 23.92
N LYS A 246 34.17 -11.97 24.79
CA LYS A 246 34.66 -13.30 24.42
C LYS A 246 33.64 -14.05 23.55
N LEU A 247 32.36 -13.90 23.86
CA LEU A 247 31.24 -14.46 23.10
C LEU A 247 31.15 -13.88 21.70
N LEU A 248 31.28 -12.55 21.56
CA LEU A 248 31.31 -11.91 20.25
C LEU A 248 32.44 -12.44 19.37
N LYS A 249 33.68 -12.47 19.89
CA LYS A 249 34.82 -13.02 19.14
C LYS A 249 34.59 -14.46 18.71
N LYS A 250 34.06 -15.29 19.61
CA LYS A 250 33.80 -16.69 19.31
C LYS A 250 32.68 -16.89 18.28
N LEU A 251 31.64 -16.06 18.32
CA LEU A 251 30.56 -16.08 17.34
C LEU A 251 31.04 -15.65 15.95
N GLU A 252 32.02 -14.73 15.89
CA GLU A 252 32.69 -14.33 14.64
C GLU A 252 33.67 -15.41 14.13
N GLU A 253 34.45 -16.02 15.01
CA GLU A 253 35.41 -17.09 14.68
C GLU A 253 34.73 -18.37 14.21
N ASN A 254 33.60 -18.73 14.83
CA ASN A 254 32.77 -19.86 14.40
C ASN A 254 31.92 -19.52 13.16
N GLY A 255 32.23 -18.42 12.47
CA GLY A 255 31.47 -17.84 11.37
C GLY A 255 31.05 -18.85 10.28
N ILE A 256 29.74 -19.10 10.25
CA ILE A 256 28.95 -19.51 9.08
C ILE A 256 27.83 -18.48 8.91
#